data_AF-A0A8T0QV18-F1
#
_entry.id   AF-A0A8T0QV18-F1
#
_cell.length_a   1.000
_cell.length_b   1.000
_cell.length_c   1.000
_cell.angle_alpha   90.00
_cell.angle_beta   90.00
_cell.angle_gamma   90.00
#
_symmetry.space_group_name_H-M   'P 1'
#
loop_
_entity.id
_entity.type
_entity.pdbx_description
1 polymer ?
#
loop_
_entity_poly.entity_id
_entity_poly.type
_entity_poly.pdbx_seq_one_letter_code
_entity_poly.pdbx_strand_id
1 'polypeptide(L)'
;MRVVTLDIFRYLGSMLQKDGDIDEDVRHRISAGWLKWRQASSVLYDRRVPQKLNGKFYKTAIRPAMLYGAECWSTKRRHVQQLSVAEMRMLRWFCGHTRRDRVRNEAIRERVGVAPIEKKLTQ
;
A
#
# COMPACT_ATOMS: atom_id res chain seq x y z
N MET A 1 20.57 -15.87 31.25
CA MET A 1 20.33 -15.42 29.87
C MET A 1 19.40 -14.21 29.96
N ARG A 2 19.87 -12.97 29.71
CA ARG A 2 18.97 -11.79 29.71
C ARG A 2 18.21 -11.80 28.38
N VAL A 3 16.93 -12.14 28.43
CA VAL A 3 16.05 -12.00 27.27
C VAL A 3 15.80 -10.51 27.10
N VAL A 4 16.40 -9.91 26.08
CA VAL A 4 16.09 -8.53 25.69
C VAL A 4 14.65 -8.55 25.19
N THR A 5 13.75 -7.88 25.90
CA THR A 5 12.36 -7.68 25.44
C THR A 5 12.40 -6.65 24.31
N LEU A 6 12.49 -7.12 23.07
CA LEU A 6 12.19 -6.28 21.93
C LEU A 6 10.67 -6.20 21.81
N ASP A 7 10.11 -5.00 21.92
CA ASP A 7 8.67 -4.75 21.79
C ASP A 7 8.16 -5.09 20.38
N ILE A 8 9.07 -5.19 19.40
CA ILE A 8 8.81 -5.48 17.99
C ILE A 8 9.85 -6.47 17.47
N PHE A 9 9.40 -7.60 16.94
CA PHE A 9 10.25 -8.67 16.39
C PHE A 9 9.96 -8.90 14.90
N ARG A 10 11.01 -9.03 14.08
CA ARG A 10 10.85 -9.33 12.65
C ARG A 10 10.88 -10.83 12.40
N TYR A 11 9.78 -11.39 11.91
CA TYR A 11 9.65 -12.80 11.58
C TYR A 11 9.17 -12.98 10.13
N LEU A 12 9.96 -13.68 9.30
CA LEU A 12 9.65 -13.93 7.88
C LEU A 12 9.26 -12.66 7.09
N GLY A 13 9.82 -11.52 7.49
CA GLY A 13 9.53 -10.22 6.88
C GLY A 13 8.30 -9.50 7.43
N SER A 14 7.52 -10.11 8.33
CA SER A 14 6.45 -9.45 9.08
C SER A 14 6.93 -8.93 10.44
N MET A 15 6.30 -7.89 10.95
CA MET A 15 6.60 -7.28 12.26
C MET A 15 5.60 -7.78 13.31
N LEU A 16 6.07 -8.59 14.26
CA LEU A 16 5.28 -9.09 15.37
C LEU A 16 5.44 -8.16 16.58
N GLN A 17 4.33 -7.67 17.12
CA GLN A 17 4.31 -6.89 18.36
C GLN A 17 3.93 -7.77 19.54
N LYS A 18 4.50 -7.46 20.71
CA LYS A 18 4.23 -8.20 21.96
C LYS A 18 2.74 -8.22 22.34
N ASP A 19 2.03 -7.14 22.03
CA ASP A 19 0.60 -6.98 22.34
C ASP A 19 -0.33 -7.58 21.27
N GLY A 20 0.23 -8.19 20.21
CA GLY A 20 -0.53 -8.79 19.10
C GLY A 20 -1.16 -7.78 18.14
N ASP A 21 -0.82 -6.50 18.24
CA ASP A 21 -1.27 -5.47 17.31
C ASP A 21 -0.47 -5.53 15.99
N ILE A 22 -1.13 -5.15 14.90
CA ILE A 22 -0.63 -5.23 13.53
C ILE A 22 -0.19 -3.86 12.99
N ASP A 23 -0.24 -2.80 13.81
CA ASP A 23 0.07 -1.43 13.40
C ASP A 23 1.45 -1.32 12.76
N GLU A 24 2.46 -1.95 13.35
CA GLU A 24 3.81 -1.91 12.80
C GLU A 24 3.97 -2.74 11.52
N ASP A 25 3.30 -3.88 11.44
CA ASP A 25 3.33 -4.69 10.22
C ASP A 25 2.67 -3.96 9.05
N VAL A 26 1.53 -3.31 9.28
CA VAL A 26 0.84 -2.48 8.28
C VAL A 26 1.73 -1.33 7.82
N ARG A 27 2.41 -0.62 8.74
CA ARG A 27 3.37 0.43 8.38
C ARG A 27 4.55 -0.13 7.58
N HIS A 28 5.07 -1.29 7.97
CA HIS A 28 6.15 -1.96 7.26
C HIS A 28 5.73 -2.31 5.82
N ARG A 29 4.53 -2.87 5.63
CA ARG A 29 4.00 -3.22 4.30
C ARG A 29 3.68 -2.01 3.44
N ILE A 30 3.14 -0.93 4.02
CA ILE A 30 2.97 0.34 3.31
C ILE A 30 4.34 0.85 2.82
N SER A 31 5.37 0.77 3.67
CA SER A 31 6.74 1.18 3.31
C SER A 31 7.34 0.30 2.22
N ALA A 32 7.10 -1.01 2.26
CA ALA A 32 7.48 -1.93 1.19
C ALA A 32 6.79 -1.59 -0.14
N GLY A 33 5.50 -1.24 -0.12
CA GLY A 33 4.77 -0.73 -1.27
C GLY A 33 5.38 0.55 -1.85
N TRP A 34 5.75 1.50 -0.98
CA TRP A 34 6.45 2.73 -1.37
C TRP A 34 7.82 2.47 -1.97
N LEU A 35 8.55 1.47 -1.48
CA LEU A 35 9.85 1.09 -2.05
C LEU A 35 9.69 0.56 -3.47
N LYS A 36 8.71 -0.33 -3.71
CA LYS A 36 8.37 -0.81 -5.06
C LYS A 36 7.94 0.32 -5.99
N TRP A 37 7.16 1.27 -5.48
CA TRP A 37 6.80 2.47 -6.21
C TRP A 37 8.04 3.30 -6.60
N ARG A 38 8.93 3.59 -5.64
CA ARG A 38 10.12 4.41 -5.86
C ARG A 38 11.03 3.82 -6.94
N GLN A 39 11.20 2.49 -6.96
CA GLN A 39 12.01 1.79 -7.96
C GLN A 39 11.57 2.03 -9.40
N ALA A 40 10.28 2.27 -9.63
CA ALA A 40 9.73 2.50 -10.97
C ALA A 40 9.29 3.96 -11.21
N SER A 41 9.42 4.84 -10.22
CA SER A 41 8.89 6.21 -10.25
C SER A 41 9.45 7.05 -11.41
N SER A 42 10.73 6.87 -11.77
CA SER A 42 11.36 7.58 -12.89
C SER A 42 10.72 7.25 -14.24
N VAL A 43 10.31 6.00 -14.44
CA VAL A 43 9.68 5.53 -15.67
C VAL A 43 8.18 5.87 -15.66
N LEU A 44 7.51 5.66 -14.53
CA LEU A 44 6.05 5.82 -14.41
C LEU A 44 5.59 7.29 -14.40
N TYR A 45 6.52 8.25 -14.27
CA TYR A 45 6.26 9.68 -14.38
C TYR A 45 6.34 10.23 -15.81
N ASP A 46 6.87 9.46 -16.77
CA ASP A 46 6.91 9.92 -18.15
C ASP A 46 5.48 10.10 -18.67
N ARG A 47 5.18 11.31 -19.18
CA ARG A 47 3.88 11.65 -19.79
C ARG A 47 3.49 10.72 -20.94
N ARG A 48 4.47 10.06 -21.55
CA ARG A 48 4.26 9.06 -22.61
C ARG A 48 3.71 7.74 -22.08
N VAL A 49 3.85 7.48 -20.78
CA VAL A 49 3.35 6.25 -20.17
C VAL A 49 1.83 6.32 -19.99
N PRO A 50 1.06 5.38 -20.58
CA PRO A 50 -0.38 5.34 -20.38
C PRO A 50 -0.73 5.11 -18.91
N GLN A 51 -1.71 5.85 -18.40
CA GLN A 51 -2.17 5.72 -17.00
C GLN A 51 -2.67 4.30 -16.68
N LYS A 52 -3.20 3.57 -17.67
CA LYS A 52 -3.56 2.15 -17.52
C LYS A 52 -2.35 1.25 -17.24
N LEU A 53 -1.15 1.59 -17.74
CA LEU A 53 0.08 0.86 -17.44
C LEU A 53 0.51 1.08 -15.99
N ASN A 54 0.41 2.31 -15.49
CA ASN A 54 0.64 2.63 -14.07
C ASN A 54 -0.29 1.80 -13.17
N GLY A 55 -1.55 1.63 -13.58
CA GLY A 55 -2.49 0.77 -12.87
C GLY A 55 -2.17 -0.71 -12.90
N LYS A 56 -1.66 -1.22 -14.04
CA LYS A 56 -1.14 -2.59 -14.13
C LYS A 56 0.05 -2.76 -13.18
N PHE A 57 1.02 -1.85 -13.20
CA PHE A 57 2.18 -1.88 -12.31
C PHE A 57 1.78 -1.88 -10.83
N TYR A 58 0.83 -1.02 -10.45
CA TYR A 58 0.31 -1.01 -9.10
C TYR A 58 -0.27 -2.37 -8.69
N LYS A 59 -1.11 -2.96 -9.55
CA LYS A 59 -1.74 -4.27 -9.29
C LYS A 59 -0.72 -5.40 -9.18
N THR A 60 0.37 -5.37 -9.95
CA THR A 60 1.32 -6.49 -10.04
C THR A 60 2.48 -6.39 -9.04
N ALA A 61 2.98 -5.18 -8.75
CA ALA A 61 4.19 -5.01 -7.94
C ALA A 61 3.92 -4.38 -6.57
N ILE A 62 3.07 -3.36 -6.50
CA ILE A 62 2.87 -2.57 -5.28
C ILE A 62 1.83 -3.23 -4.38
N ARG A 63 0.66 -3.58 -4.92
CA ARG A 63 -0.44 -4.15 -4.15
C ARG A 63 -0.04 -5.46 -3.44
N PRO A 64 0.62 -6.43 -4.08
CA PRO A 64 1.05 -7.64 -3.38
C PRO A 64 2.07 -7.34 -2.27
N ALA A 65 2.95 -6.34 -2.45
CA ALA A 65 3.90 -5.94 -1.41
C ALA A 65 3.19 -5.32 -0.18
N MET A 66 2.12 -4.56 -0.41
CA MET A 66 1.29 -3.98 0.66
C MET A 66 0.39 -5.00 1.37
N LEU A 67 -0.05 -6.04 0.65
CA LEU A 67 -0.99 -7.04 1.17
C LEU A 67 -0.32 -8.33 1.66
N TYR A 68 1.00 -8.43 1.58
CA TYR A 68 1.68 -9.61 2.10
C TYR A 68 1.42 -9.76 3.60
N GLY A 69 0.97 -10.95 4.01
CA GLY A 69 0.64 -11.27 5.39
C GLY A 69 -0.74 -10.78 5.83
N ALA A 70 -1.52 -10.15 4.95
CA ALA A 70 -2.83 -9.62 5.28
C ALA A 70 -3.87 -10.69 5.66
N GLU A 71 -3.70 -11.92 5.19
CA GLU A 71 -4.53 -13.08 5.57
C GLU A 71 -4.43 -13.42 7.06
N CYS A 72 -3.30 -13.08 7.70
CA CYS A 72 -3.06 -13.33 9.13
C CYS A 72 -3.38 -12.10 10.01
N TRP A 73 -3.83 -10.99 9.43
CA TRP A 73 -4.10 -9.77 10.16
C TRP A 73 -5.49 -9.77 10.80
N SER A 74 -5.56 -9.43 12.09
CA SER A 74 -6.79 -9.04 12.76
C SER A 74 -7.20 -7.60 12.35
N THR A 75 -7.59 -7.44 11.07
CA THR A 75 -7.79 -6.11 10.46
C THR A 75 -8.98 -5.33 11.06
N LYS A 76 -8.64 -4.32 11.88
CA LYS A 76 -9.55 -3.23 12.27
C LYS A 76 -9.72 -2.20 11.14
N ARG A 77 -10.82 -1.46 11.17
CA ARG A 77 -11.15 -0.37 10.22
C ARG A 77 -10.01 0.66 10.05
N ARG A 78 -9.27 0.97 11.13
CA ARG A 78 -8.13 1.89 11.09
C ARG A 78 -7.01 1.43 10.14
N HIS A 79 -6.72 0.12 10.09
CA HIS A 79 -5.63 -0.42 9.26
C HIS A 79 -6.04 -0.44 7.79
N VAL A 80 -7.30 -0.83 7.51
CA VAL A 80 -7.89 -0.75 6.17
C VAL A 80 -7.84 0.69 5.65
N GLN A 81 -8.17 1.67 6.50
CA GLN A 81 -8.11 3.08 6.15
C GLN A 81 -6.67 3.55 5.88
N GLN A 82 -5.68 3.13 6.67
CA GLN A 82 -4.26 3.44 6.43
C GLN A 82 -3.80 2.94 5.06
N LEU A 83 -4.16 1.69 4.71
CA LEU A 83 -3.85 1.09 3.41
C LEU A 83 -4.55 1.84 2.26
N SER A 84 -5.83 2.18 2.43
CA SER A 84 -6.60 2.97 1.46
C SER A 84 -6.02 4.36 1.22
N VAL A 85 -5.54 5.03 2.28
CA VAL A 85 -4.88 6.33 2.17
C VAL A 85 -3.54 6.21 1.43
N ALA A 86 -2.75 5.18 1.73
CA ALA A 86 -1.50 4.91 1.02
C ALA A 86 -1.74 4.60 -0.47
N GLU A 87 -2.69 3.71 -0.79
CA GLU A 87 -3.12 3.40 -2.17
C GLU A 87 -3.47 4.70 -2.92
N MET A 88 -4.39 5.50 -2.36
CA MET A 88 -4.85 6.71 -3.04
C MET A 88 -3.75 7.73 -3.23
N ARG A 89 -2.79 7.82 -2.30
CA ARG A 89 -1.64 8.71 -2.45
C ARG A 89 -0.75 8.28 -3.60
N MET A 90 -0.46 6.98 -3.73
CA MET A 90 0.32 6.44 -4.85
C MET A 90 -0.40 6.59 -6.20
N LEU A 91 -1.70 6.27 -6.26
CA LEU A 91 -2.50 6.40 -7.49
C LEU A 91 -2.62 7.85 -7.97
N ARG A 92 -2.83 8.80 -7.03
CA ARG A 92 -2.82 10.23 -7.34
C ARG A 92 -1.49 10.67 -7.94
N TRP A 93 -0.40 10.21 -7.34
CA TRP A 93 0.95 10.48 -7.85
C TRP A 93 1.17 9.94 -9.27
N PHE A 94 0.71 8.72 -9.58
CA PHE A 94 0.79 8.18 -10.94
C PHE A 94 0.06 9.02 -11.98
N CYS A 95 -1.07 9.60 -11.60
CA CYS A 95 -1.83 10.49 -12.47
C CYS A 95 -1.33 11.94 -12.47
N GLY A 96 -0.29 12.27 -11.70
CA GLY A 96 0.17 13.65 -11.52
C GLY A 96 -0.84 14.54 -10.80
N HIS A 97 -1.79 13.96 -10.06
CA HIS A 97 -2.84 14.69 -9.37
C HIS A 97 -2.46 15.04 -7.93
N THR A 98 -2.74 16.28 -7.54
CA THR A 98 -2.59 16.73 -6.16
C THR A 98 -3.94 16.74 -5.43
N ARG A 99 -3.94 17.06 -4.13
CA ARG A 99 -5.21 17.30 -3.40
C ARG A 99 -5.92 18.56 -3.87
N ARG A 100 -5.21 19.52 -4.49
CA ARG A 100 -5.80 20.79 -4.96
C ARG A 100 -6.67 20.61 -6.20
N ASP A 101 -6.43 19.56 -6.97
CA ASP A 101 -7.18 19.27 -8.19
C ASP A 101 -8.62 18.81 -7.92
N ARG A 102 -8.98 18.54 -6.65
CA ARG A 102 -10.32 18.15 -6.18
C ARG A 102 -10.98 16.99 -6.97
N VAL A 103 -10.18 16.19 -7.67
CA VAL A 103 -10.64 15.00 -8.39
C VAL A 103 -11.13 13.95 -7.38
N ARG A 104 -12.31 13.37 -7.62
CA ARG A 104 -12.88 12.30 -6.81
C ARG A 104 -12.02 11.04 -6.84
N ASN A 105 -11.97 10.30 -5.72
CA ASN A 105 -11.15 9.10 -5.64
C ASN A 105 -11.61 8.00 -6.62
N GLU A 106 -12.92 7.90 -6.84
CA GLU A 106 -13.52 6.95 -7.79
C GLU A 106 -13.01 7.20 -9.22
N ALA A 107 -12.97 8.47 -9.65
CA ALA A 107 -12.51 8.83 -11.00
C ALA A 107 -11.03 8.49 -11.23
N ILE A 108 -10.19 8.62 -10.20
CA ILE A 108 -8.76 8.23 -10.28
C ILE A 108 -8.66 6.71 -10.44
N ARG A 109 -9.41 5.96 -9.63
CA ARG A 109 -9.43 4.49 -9.70
C ARG A 109 -9.93 3.98 -11.04
N GLU A 110 -10.94 4.62 -11.61
CA GLU A 110 -11.47 4.31 -12.93
C GLU A 110 -10.43 4.58 -14.03
N ARG A 111 -9.81 5.78 -14.04
CA ARG A 111 -8.78 6.16 -15.00
C ARG A 111 -7.59 5.18 -15.02
N VAL A 112 -7.20 4.71 -13.84
CA VAL A 112 -6.06 3.79 -13.65
C VAL A 112 -6.48 2.32 -13.77
N GLY A 113 -7.78 2.00 -13.67
CA GLY A 113 -8.31 0.63 -13.78
C GLY A 113 -7.98 -0.25 -12.58
N VAL A 114 -8.13 0.31 -11.36
CA VAL A 114 -7.74 -0.31 -10.09
C VAL A 114 -8.94 -0.35 -9.14
N ALA A 115 -9.32 -1.54 -8.68
CA ALA A 115 -10.36 -1.70 -7.65
C ALA A 115 -9.85 -1.23 -6.27
N PRO A 116 -10.68 -0.80 -5.32
CA PRO A 116 -10.24 -0.42 -3.97
C PRO A 116 -9.50 -1.55 -3.26
N ILE A 117 -8.45 -1.22 -2.48
CA ILE A 117 -7.69 -2.21 -1.69
C ILE A 117 -8.54 -2.93 -0.63
N GLU A 118 -9.57 -2.26 -0.12
CA GLU A 118 -10.48 -2.80 0.90
C GLU A 118 -11.21 -4.05 0.39
N LYS A 119 -11.62 -4.04 -0.89
CA LYS A 119 -12.24 -5.21 -1.55
C LYS A 119 -11.29 -6.40 -1.72
N LYS A 120 -9.99 -6.22 -1.46
CA LYS A 120 -8.97 -7.26 -1.52
C LYS A 120 -8.57 -7.80 -0.15
N LEU A 121 -8.99 -7.13 0.92
CA LEU A 121 -8.76 -7.59 2.29
C LEU A 121 -9.90 -8.49 2.81
N THR A 122 -11.11 -8.33 2.28
CA THR A 122 -12.30 -9.09 2.67
C THR A 122 -12.62 -10.25 1.72
N GLN A 123 -11.59 -10.85 1.10
CA GLN A 123 -11.79 -12.02 0.22
C GLN A 123 -12.01 -13.30 1.01
#